data_AF-A0A255XT16-F1
#
_entry.id   AF-A0A255XT16-F1
#
_cell.length_a   1.000
_cell.length_b   1.000
_cell.length_c   1.000
_cell.angle_alpha   90.00
_cell.angle_beta   90.00
_cell.angle_gamma   90.00
#
_symmetry.space_group_name_H-M   'P 1'
#
loop_
_entity.id
_entity.type
_entity.pdbx_description
1 polymer ?
#
loop_
_entity_poly.entity_id
_entity_poly.type
_entity_poly.pdbx_seq_one_letter_code
_entity_poly.pdbx_strand_id
1 'polypeptide(L)'
;MPFRLILALAATLMASQLAACATVVEGTEDKVSFETTPAGARCGIERDGAKLGTVDATPGTLTLVKSKADLAVTCEKTGHLTVTERVESEFTGATIGNILLGGGVGLIVDAASGANNRYPALVKVILPPEKFPTPAERDSYFDGLKADINGRYDKIAARAKETCPANNQAQCDSETTKVEEKRQKELTALETKRQAVKIG
;
A
#
# COMPACT_ATOMS: atom_id res chain seq x y z
N MET A 1 -51.95 -44.10 -10.66
CA MET A 1 -50.75 -43.60 -9.95
C MET A 1 -49.49 -43.41 -10.84
N PRO A 2 -49.52 -43.18 -12.18
CA PRO A 2 -48.30 -42.78 -12.92
C PRO A 2 -48.16 -41.26 -13.11
N PHE A 3 -49.26 -40.50 -13.13
CA PHE A 3 -49.25 -39.06 -13.42
C PHE A 3 -48.62 -38.21 -12.31
N ARG A 4 -48.74 -38.63 -11.05
CA ARG A 4 -48.14 -37.95 -9.89
C ARG A 4 -46.61 -38.11 -9.82
N LEU A 5 -46.06 -39.19 -10.40
CA LEU A 5 -44.61 -39.38 -10.49
C LEU A 5 -43.98 -38.50 -11.58
N ILE A 6 -44.68 -38.29 -12.71
CA ILE A 6 -44.16 -37.50 -13.84
C ILE A 6 -44.10 -36.00 -13.48
N LEU A 7 -45.07 -35.47 -12.72
CA LEU A 7 -44.99 -34.08 -12.23
C LEU A 7 -43.87 -33.86 -11.21
N ALA A 8 -43.55 -34.85 -10.38
CA ALA A 8 -42.49 -34.74 -9.38
C ALA A 8 -41.07 -34.76 -10.02
N LEU A 9 -40.90 -35.47 -11.13
CA LEU A 9 -39.65 -35.50 -11.91
C LEU A 9 -39.43 -34.24 -12.76
N ALA A 10 -40.50 -33.59 -13.22
CA ALA A 10 -40.38 -32.30 -13.94
C ALA A 10 -40.03 -31.13 -13.00
N ALA A 11 -40.48 -31.18 -11.75
CA ALA A 11 -40.21 -30.14 -10.76
C ALA A 11 -38.76 -30.16 -10.22
N THR A 12 -38.09 -31.32 -10.21
CA THR A 12 -36.69 -31.43 -9.79
C THR A 12 -35.70 -31.05 -10.88
N LEU A 13 -36.05 -31.20 -12.16
CA LEU A 13 -35.19 -30.82 -13.28
C LEU A 13 -35.14 -29.30 -13.54
N MET A 14 -36.10 -28.54 -13.02
CA MET A 14 -36.16 -27.08 -13.16
C MET A 14 -35.44 -26.33 -12.02
N ALA A 15 -35.04 -27.03 -10.95
CA ALA A 15 -34.30 -26.46 -9.82
C ALA A 15 -32.77 -26.41 -10.01
N SER A 16 -32.23 -27.03 -11.07
CA SER A 16 -30.77 -27.13 -11.30
C SER A 16 -30.19 -26.08 -12.25
N GLN A 17 -31.00 -25.15 -12.78
CA GLN A 17 -30.55 -24.19 -13.82
C GLN A 17 -30.23 -22.77 -13.33
N LEU A 18 -30.23 -22.50 -12.02
CA LEU A 18 -29.81 -21.21 -11.48
C LEU A 18 -28.50 -21.26 -10.66
N ALA A 19 -27.62 -22.22 -10.95
CA ALA A 19 -26.20 -22.04 -10.66
C ALA A 19 -25.65 -20.95 -11.60
N ALA A 20 -26.01 -19.69 -11.33
CA ALA A 20 -25.36 -18.55 -11.90
C ALA A 20 -23.91 -18.59 -11.43
N CYS A 21 -23.02 -19.12 -12.27
CA CYS A 21 -21.60 -18.85 -12.17
C CYS A 21 -21.41 -17.33 -12.31
N ALA A 22 -21.49 -16.61 -11.20
CA ALA A 22 -21.05 -15.23 -11.12
C ALA A 22 -19.53 -15.25 -11.16
N THR A 23 -18.96 -15.39 -12.36
CA THR A 23 -17.57 -15.06 -12.60
C THR A 23 -17.45 -13.56 -12.39
N VAL A 24 -16.94 -13.15 -11.22
CA VAL A 24 -16.46 -11.78 -11.03
C VAL A 24 -15.27 -11.64 -11.97
N VAL A 25 -15.51 -11.12 -13.16
CA VAL A 25 -14.43 -10.74 -14.09
C VAL A 25 -13.78 -9.53 -13.47
N GLU A 26 -12.74 -9.78 -12.69
CA GLU A 26 -12.00 -8.72 -12.07
C GLU A 26 -11.08 -8.05 -13.10
N GLY A 27 -11.11 -6.72 -13.17
CA GLY A 27 -10.37 -5.96 -14.19
C GLY A 27 -8.85 -6.15 -14.10
N THR A 28 -8.13 -5.84 -15.19
CA THR A 28 -6.66 -5.93 -15.27
C THR A 28 -5.95 -4.66 -14.82
N GLU A 29 -6.68 -3.66 -14.35
CA GLU A 29 -6.17 -2.33 -14.01
C GLU A 29 -6.54 -1.94 -12.57
N ASP A 30 -5.70 -1.14 -11.95
CA ASP A 30 -5.91 -0.48 -10.67
C ASP A 30 -5.95 1.03 -10.87
N LYS A 31 -6.90 1.70 -10.23
CA LYS A 31 -6.95 3.16 -10.16
C LYS A 31 -6.24 3.61 -8.89
N VAL A 32 -5.04 4.18 -9.02
CA VAL A 32 -4.18 4.56 -7.91
C VAL A 32 -4.16 6.07 -7.75
N SER A 33 -4.52 6.54 -6.55
CA SER A 33 -4.45 7.96 -6.17
C SER A 33 -3.10 8.27 -5.54
N PHE A 34 -2.51 9.39 -5.93
CA PHE A 34 -1.23 9.88 -5.43
C PHE A 34 -1.45 11.21 -4.73
N GLU A 35 -1.13 11.24 -3.44
CA GLU A 35 -1.16 12.44 -2.60
C GLU A 35 0.25 12.75 -2.12
N THR A 36 0.57 14.02 -1.91
CA THR A 36 1.82 14.38 -1.23
C THR A 36 1.59 15.38 -0.12
N THR A 37 2.51 15.38 0.83
CA THR A 37 2.66 16.43 1.84
C THR A 37 4.02 17.09 1.63
N PRO A 38 4.08 18.36 1.19
CA PRO A 38 2.95 19.22 0.83
C PRO A 38 2.31 18.83 -0.51
N ALA A 39 1.06 19.23 -0.72
CA ALA A 39 0.35 19.00 -1.98
C ALA A 39 0.98 19.79 -3.15
N GLY A 40 0.66 19.41 -4.38
CA GLY A 40 1.16 20.03 -5.61
C GLY A 40 2.62 19.67 -5.91
N ALA A 41 3.05 18.46 -5.54
CA ALA A 41 4.28 17.87 -6.02
C ALA A 41 4.04 17.22 -7.39
N ARG A 42 5.08 17.17 -8.23
CA ARG A 42 5.09 16.41 -9.48
C ARG A 42 5.61 15.01 -9.17
N CYS A 43 4.89 13.96 -9.55
CA CYS A 43 5.28 12.58 -9.29
C CYS A 43 5.39 11.78 -10.60
N GLY A 44 6.57 11.22 -10.88
CA GLY A 44 6.81 10.24 -11.93
C GLY A 44 6.57 8.82 -11.40
N ILE A 45 5.85 8.00 -12.17
CA ILE A 45 5.57 6.61 -11.82
C ILE A 45 6.25 5.72 -12.87
N GLU A 46 7.14 4.86 -12.40
CA GLU A 46 7.89 3.91 -13.22
C GLU A 46 7.73 2.48 -12.70
N ARG A 47 7.94 1.52 -13.59
CA ARG A 47 8.00 0.09 -13.27
C ARG A 47 9.01 -0.57 -14.20
N ASP A 48 9.97 -1.29 -13.64
CA ASP A 48 11.06 -1.94 -14.38
C ASP A 48 11.80 -0.98 -15.34
N GLY A 49 11.97 0.29 -14.92
CA GLY A 49 12.61 1.35 -15.70
C GLY A 49 11.73 1.93 -16.83
N ALA A 50 10.50 1.42 -17.02
CA ALA A 50 9.54 1.97 -17.96
C ALA A 50 8.64 3.00 -17.28
N LYS A 51 8.54 4.20 -17.87
CA LYS A 51 7.63 5.24 -17.42
C LYS A 51 6.18 4.84 -17.69
N LEU A 52 5.38 4.76 -16.63
CA LEU A 52 3.94 4.45 -16.72
C LEU A 52 3.09 5.72 -16.79
N GLY A 53 3.55 6.81 -16.18
CA GLY A 53 2.81 8.06 -16.16
C GLY A 53 3.45 9.15 -15.31
N THR A 54 2.76 10.28 -15.22
CA THR A 54 3.15 11.40 -14.35
C THR A 54 1.89 12.04 -13.79
N VAL A 55 1.92 12.36 -12.50
CA VAL A 55 0.97 13.27 -11.86
C VAL A 55 1.66 14.63 -11.79
N ASP A 56 1.20 15.60 -12.59
CA ASP A 56 1.88 16.90 -12.71
C ASP A 56 1.74 17.76 -11.43
N ALA A 57 0.64 17.61 -10.70
CA ALA A 57 0.42 18.23 -9.40
C ALA A 57 -0.48 17.32 -8.55
N THR A 58 0.00 16.89 -7.39
CA THR A 58 -0.80 16.12 -6.43
C THR A 58 -1.83 16.99 -5.70
N PRO A 59 -3.01 16.45 -5.33
CA PRO A 59 -3.43 15.07 -5.57
C PRO A 59 -3.76 14.80 -7.04
N GLY A 60 -3.48 13.58 -7.49
CA GLY A 60 -3.83 13.11 -8.83
C GLY A 60 -3.99 11.61 -8.89
N THR A 61 -4.50 11.08 -9.99
CA THR A 61 -4.80 9.64 -10.12
C THR A 61 -4.29 9.11 -11.44
N LEU A 62 -3.75 7.90 -11.43
CA LEU A 62 -3.41 7.14 -12.64
C LEU A 62 -4.12 5.79 -12.63
N THR A 63 -4.52 5.34 -13.82
CA THR A 63 -4.95 3.96 -14.05
C THR A 63 -3.73 3.15 -14.48
N LEU A 64 -3.37 2.13 -13.70
CA LEU A 64 -2.19 1.31 -13.90
C LEU A 64 -2.59 -0.13 -14.17
N VAL A 65 -2.02 -0.76 -15.20
CA VAL A 65 -2.18 -2.20 -15.40
C VAL A 65 -1.55 -2.94 -14.21
N LYS A 66 -2.26 -3.93 -13.66
CA LYS A 66 -1.79 -4.79 -12.57
C LYS A 66 -0.51 -5.53 -12.96
N SER A 67 0.41 -5.67 -12.02
CA SER A 67 1.65 -6.45 -12.22
C SER A 67 2.18 -6.89 -10.87
N LYS A 68 2.99 -7.96 -10.86
CA LYS A 68 3.81 -8.39 -9.72
C LYS A 68 4.98 -7.46 -9.42
N ALA A 69 5.37 -6.63 -10.39
CA ALA A 69 6.50 -5.72 -10.24
C ALA A 69 6.09 -4.46 -9.48
N ASP A 70 6.96 -4.04 -8.57
CA ASP A 70 6.78 -2.84 -7.77
C ASP A 70 6.83 -1.57 -8.62
N LEU A 71 6.18 -0.51 -8.15
CA LEU A 71 6.34 0.82 -8.73
C LEU A 71 7.50 1.55 -8.06
N ALA A 72 8.24 2.33 -8.83
CA ALA A 72 9.04 3.43 -8.33
C ALA A 72 8.26 4.73 -8.52
N VAL A 73 7.98 5.42 -7.41
CA VAL A 73 7.27 6.70 -7.39
C VAL A 73 8.25 7.77 -6.96
N THR A 74 8.66 8.63 -7.88
CA THR A 74 9.57 9.74 -7.62
C THR A 74 8.81 11.04 -7.63
N CYS A 75 8.69 11.68 -6.47
CA CYS A 75 8.02 12.96 -6.30
C CYS A 75 9.02 14.08 -6.04
N GLU A 76 8.79 15.22 -6.69
CA GLU A 76 9.59 16.43 -6.55
C GLU A 76 8.69 17.64 -6.31
N LYS A 77 9.17 18.57 -5.48
CA LYS A 77 8.52 19.85 -5.22
C LYS A 77 9.56 20.88 -4.83
N THR A 78 9.48 22.08 -5.39
CA THR A 78 10.38 23.19 -5.05
C THR A 78 10.45 23.41 -3.52
N GLY A 79 11.67 23.53 -2.99
CA GLY A 79 11.94 23.71 -1.56
C GLY A 79 11.85 22.43 -0.72
N HIS A 80 11.58 21.28 -1.33
CA HIS A 80 11.48 19.99 -0.64
C HIS A 80 12.38 18.95 -1.31
N LEU A 81 12.88 18.01 -0.52
CA LEU A 81 13.72 16.93 -1.00
C LEU A 81 12.95 16.11 -2.04
N THR A 82 13.62 15.75 -3.13
CA THR A 82 13.10 14.73 -4.03
C THR A 82 13.06 13.40 -3.30
N VAL A 83 11.91 12.73 -3.38
CA VAL A 83 11.67 11.48 -2.66
C VAL A 83 11.26 10.42 -3.68
N THR A 84 12.02 9.31 -3.72
CA THR A 84 11.69 8.11 -4.48
C THR A 84 11.27 7.01 -3.52
N GLU A 85 10.06 6.50 -3.71
CA GLU A 85 9.45 5.46 -2.89
C GLU A 85 9.17 4.21 -3.74
N ARG A 86 9.37 3.03 -3.17
CA ARG A 86 8.96 1.77 -3.82
C ARG A 86 7.60 1.33 -3.32
N VAL A 87 6.60 1.35 -4.20
CA VAL A 87 5.26 0.83 -3.89
C VAL A 87 5.23 -0.65 -4.25
N GLU A 88 5.20 -1.51 -3.24
CA GLU A 88 5.14 -2.96 -3.42
C GLU A 88 3.82 -3.35 -4.12
N SER A 89 3.91 -4.29 -5.07
CA SER A 89 2.71 -4.97 -5.59
C SER A 89 2.33 -6.09 -4.62
N GLU A 90 1.16 -6.02 -4.00
CA GLU A 90 0.76 -7.01 -3.00
C GLU A 90 -0.05 -8.17 -3.62
N PHE A 91 0.29 -9.40 -3.20
CA PHE A 91 -0.51 -10.59 -3.47
C PHE A 91 -1.58 -10.72 -2.40
N THR A 92 -2.83 -10.59 -2.81
CA THR A 92 -4.00 -10.57 -1.92
C THR A 92 -4.27 -11.92 -1.25
N GLY A 93 -4.20 -11.91 0.09
CA GLY A 93 -4.53 -13.02 0.99
C GLY A 93 -4.62 -12.65 2.47
N ALA A 94 -4.27 -11.42 2.87
CA ALA A 94 -4.42 -10.91 4.24
C ALA A 94 -4.94 -9.46 4.25
N THR A 95 -6.19 -9.25 4.69
CA THR A 95 -6.79 -7.89 4.82
C THR A 95 -6.90 -7.46 6.27
N ILE A 96 -6.71 -6.16 6.53
CA ILE A 96 -7.26 -5.25 7.56
C ILE A 96 -6.68 -3.87 7.21
N GLY A 97 -7.31 -3.21 6.24
CA GLY A 97 -7.29 -1.74 6.11
C GLY A 97 -5.95 -1.03 5.94
N ASN A 98 -6.07 0.30 5.96
CA ASN A 98 -5.21 1.33 5.39
C ASN A 98 -3.79 1.44 5.95
N ILE A 99 -3.04 0.35 5.99
CA ILE A 99 -1.63 0.36 6.31
C ILE A 99 -1.01 -0.82 5.56
N LEU A 100 0.02 -0.58 4.73
CA LEU A 100 1.31 -1.30 4.81
C LEU A 100 2.34 -0.89 3.73
N LEU A 101 3.50 -0.42 4.21
CA LEU A 101 4.87 -0.79 3.85
C LEU A 101 5.34 -0.77 2.39
N GLY A 102 6.29 0.13 2.11
CA GLY A 102 7.18 0.01 0.97
C GLY A 102 8.12 1.21 0.80
N GLY A 103 9.39 1.03 1.16
CA GLY A 103 10.48 1.59 0.36
C GLY A 103 10.85 3.07 0.48
N GLY A 104 10.80 3.66 1.67
CA GLY A 104 11.42 4.97 1.93
C GLY A 104 10.65 5.83 2.94
N VAL A 105 11.27 6.94 3.33
CA VAL A 105 10.69 7.88 4.29
C VAL A 105 9.59 8.66 3.61
N GLY A 106 8.36 8.42 4.05
CA GLY A 106 7.23 9.24 3.68
C GLY A 106 6.13 8.52 2.92
N LEU A 107 6.25 7.21 2.67
CA LEU A 107 5.18 6.47 2.00
C LEU A 107 4.13 5.91 2.98
N ILE A 108 2.87 6.31 2.81
CA ILE A 108 1.70 5.70 3.48
C ILE A 108 0.75 5.20 2.40
N VAL A 109 0.38 3.92 2.44
CA VAL A 109 -0.48 3.31 1.44
C VAL A 109 -1.69 2.61 2.04
N ASP A 110 -2.80 2.61 1.29
CA ASP A 110 -4.04 1.90 1.59
C ASP A 110 -4.21 0.67 0.69
N ALA A 111 -4.25 -0.52 1.27
CA ALA A 111 -4.37 -1.79 0.54
C ALA A 111 -5.77 -2.42 0.71
N ALA A 112 -6.41 -2.77 -0.40
CA ALA A 112 -7.68 -3.51 -0.45
C ALA A 112 -7.46 -4.95 -0.94
N SER A 113 -8.32 -5.90 -0.52
CA SER A 113 -8.13 -7.33 -0.79
C SER A 113 -8.93 -7.88 -1.97
N GLY A 114 -8.34 -8.89 -2.64
CA GLY A 114 -8.96 -9.71 -3.69
C GLY A 114 -7.93 -10.37 -4.62
N ALA A 115 -7.91 -11.72 -4.66
CA ALA A 115 -6.95 -12.64 -5.31
C ALA A 115 -6.34 -12.18 -6.67
N ASN A 116 -5.43 -11.21 -6.68
CA ASN A 116 -4.55 -10.82 -7.79
C ASN A 116 -3.46 -9.83 -7.29
N ASN A 117 -2.38 -9.65 -8.04
CA ASN A 117 -1.37 -8.64 -7.74
C ASN A 117 -1.96 -7.24 -7.91
N ARG A 118 -1.93 -6.41 -6.87
CA ARG A 118 -2.53 -5.06 -6.89
C ARG A 118 -1.63 -4.01 -6.30
N TYR A 119 -1.81 -2.81 -6.82
CA TYR A 119 -1.31 -1.61 -6.17
C TYR A 119 -2.32 -1.06 -5.16
N PRO A 120 -1.85 -0.37 -4.11
CA PRO A 120 -2.73 0.30 -3.16
C PRO A 120 -3.59 1.36 -3.85
N ALA A 121 -4.81 1.56 -3.36
CA ALA A 121 -5.74 2.53 -3.92
C ALA A 121 -5.26 3.98 -3.71
N LEU A 122 -4.45 4.20 -2.68
CA LEU A 122 -3.89 5.49 -2.30
C LEU A 122 -2.41 5.34 -1.91
N VAL A 123 -1.59 6.20 -2.50
CA VAL A 123 -0.14 6.34 -2.27
C VAL A 123 0.09 7.76 -1.77
N LYS A 124 0.47 7.92 -0.50
CA LYS A 124 0.85 9.22 0.07
C LYS A 124 2.35 9.33 0.19
N VAL A 125 2.95 10.41 -0.32
CA VAL A 125 4.40 10.66 -0.24
C VAL A 125 4.67 11.94 0.56
N ILE A 126 5.46 11.84 1.63
CA ILE A 126 5.91 13.01 2.39
C ILE A 126 7.25 13.47 1.83
N LEU A 127 7.34 14.74 1.43
CA LEU A 127 8.57 15.37 0.97
C LEU A 127 9.07 16.31 2.10
N PRO A 128 10.14 15.96 2.82
CA PRO A 128 10.74 16.86 3.80
C PRO A 128 11.26 18.14 3.14
N PRO A 129 11.21 19.31 3.81
CA PRO A 129 11.92 20.50 3.37
C PRO A 129 13.42 20.22 3.16
N GLU A 130 14.03 20.81 2.12
CA GLU A 130 15.47 20.65 1.86
C GLU A 130 16.33 21.40 2.88
N LYS A 131 15.74 22.39 3.53
CA LYS A 131 16.41 23.32 4.45
C LYS A 131 15.50 23.66 5.61
N PHE A 132 16.08 23.72 6.81
CA PHE A 132 15.39 24.19 8.02
C PHE A 132 16.11 25.39 8.61
N PRO A 133 15.38 26.37 9.19
CA PRO A 133 15.99 27.54 9.82
C PRO A 133 16.92 27.17 10.98
N THR A 134 16.53 26.20 11.81
CA THR A 134 17.29 25.78 12.98
C THR A 134 17.37 24.26 13.10
N PRO A 135 18.39 23.72 13.80
CA PRO A 135 18.47 22.29 14.09
C PRO A 135 17.27 21.80 14.91
N ALA A 136 16.75 22.61 15.83
CA ALA A 136 15.60 22.26 16.67
C ALA A 136 14.32 22.08 15.84
N GLU A 137 14.07 22.94 14.85
CA GLU A 137 12.93 22.82 13.94
C GLU A 137 13.04 21.58 13.05
N ARG A 138 14.22 21.31 12.51
CA ARG A 138 14.50 20.07 11.78
C ARG A 138 14.20 18.87 12.67
N ASP A 139 14.76 18.85 13.87
CA ASP A 139 14.66 17.70 14.78
C ASP A 139 13.20 17.45 15.17
N SER A 140 12.45 18.49 15.51
CA SER A 140 11.01 18.37 15.80
C SER A 140 10.21 17.85 14.61
N TYR A 141 10.53 18.25 13.37
CA TYR A 141 9.88 17.73 12.17
C TYR A 141 10.15 16.23 11.97
N PHE A 142 11.42 15.83 12.08
CA PHE A 142 11.82 14.43 11.91
C PHE A 142 11.35 13.54 13.06
N ASP A 143 11.22 14.07 14.28
CA ASP A 143 10.62 13.37 15.42
C ASP A 143 9.13 13.07 15.18
N GLY A 144 8.40 14.00 14.55
CA GLY A 144 7.02 13.77 14.10
C GLY A 144 6.93 12.60 13.11
N LEU A 145 7.79 12.60 12.08
CA LEU A 145 7.85 11.49 11.11
C LEU A 145 8.22 10.15 11.77
N LYS A 146 9.14 10.18 12.75
CA LYS A 146 9.53 9.00 13.53
C LYS A 146 8.35 8.46 14.35
N ALA A 147 7.57 9.34 14.98
CA ALA A 147 6.37 8.95 15.71
C ALA A 147 5.32 8.33 14.79
N ASP A 148 5.11 8.90 13.60
CA ASP A 148 4.18 8.36 12.59
C ASP A 148 4.62 6.99 12.07
N ILE A 149 5.92 6.80 11.81
CA ILE A 149 6.51 5.50 11.47
C ILE A 149 6.20 4.49 12.57
N ASN A 150 6.60 4.78 13.81
CA ASN A 150 6.39 3.86 14.93
C ASN A 150 4.90 3.51 15.11
N GLY A 151 4.01 4.51 15.08
CA GLY A 151 2.58 4.29 15.21
C GLY A 151 1.97 3.43 14.09
N ARG A 152 2.49 3.52 12.86
CA ARG A 152 2.08 2.63 11.76
C ARG A 152 2.55 1.20 11.99
N TYR A 153 3.82 0.99 12.29
CA TYR A 153 4.37 -0.36 12.53
C TYR A 153 3.78 -1.01 13.78
N ASP A 154 3.45 -0.24 14.81
CA ASP A 154 2.75 -0.76 16.00
C ASP A 154 1.38 -1.32 15.65
N LYS A 155 0.61 -0.61 14.81
CA LYS A 155 -0.69 -1.11 14.32
C LYS A 155 -0.53 -2.36 13.46
N ILE A 156 0.50 -2.41 12.61
CA ILE A 156 0.81 -3.59 11.79
C ILE A 156 1.16 -4.79 12.67
N ALA A 157 2.06 -4.60 13.63
CA ALA A 157 2.50 -5.66 14.53
C ALA A 157 1.35 -6.16 15.43
N ALA A 158 0.50 -5.26 15.93
CA ALA A 158 -0.69 -5.62 16.70
C ALA A 158 -1.66 -6.48 15.88
N ARG A 159 -1.96 -6.03 14.65
CA ARG A 159 -2.82 -6.75 13.72
C ARG A 159 -2.27 -8.13 13.35
N ALA A 160 -0.97 -8.23 13.07
CA ALA A 160 -0.32 -9.51 12.76
C ALA A 160 -0.50 -10.52 13.91
N LYS A 161 -0.38 -10.05 15.16
CA LYS A 161 -0.62 -10.88 16.36
C LYS A 161 -2.08 -11.30 16.51
N GLU A 162 -3.03 -10.39 16.27
CA GLU A 162 -4.47 -10.70 16.34
C GLU A 162 -4.90 -11.76 15.32
N THR A 163 -4.33 -11.73 14.11
CA THR A 163 -4.65 -12.67 13.03
C THR A 163 -3.89 -14.01 13.14
N CYS A 164 -3.08 -14.21 14.19
CA CYS A 164 -2.27 -15.40 14.35
C CYS A 164 -3.10 -16.63 14.75
N PRO A 165 -3.09 -17.73 13.98
CA PRO A 165 -3.77 -18.95 14.37
C PRO A 165 -2.97 -19.69 15.48
N ALA A 166 -3.68 -20.18 16.50
CA ALA A 166 -3.10 -20.79 17.70
C ALA A 166 -2.20 -22.01 17.44
N ASN A 167 -2.29 -22.62 16.25
CA ASN A 167 -1.50 -23.79 15.85
C ASN A 167 -0.21 -23.43 15.10
N ASN A 168 0.12 -22.15 14.91
CA ASN A 168 1.28 -21.75 14.11
C ASN A 168 1.99 -20.49 14.64
N GLN A 169 2.35 -20.52 15.92
CA GLN A 169 3.05 -19.43 16.60
C GLN A 169 4.37 -19.04 15.91
N ALA A 170 5.14 -20.02 15.43
CA ALA A 170 6.43 -19.79 14.78
C ALA A 170 6.31 -18.95 13.49
N GLN A 171 5.21 -19.12 12.72
CA GLN A 171 4.95 -18.29 11.55
C GLN A 171 4.64 -16.84 11.96
N CYS A 172 3.89 -16.63 13.05
CA CYS A 172 3.55 -15.30 13.53
C CYS A 172 4.76 -14.55 14.11
N ASP A 173 5.67 -15.27 14.77
CA ASP A 173 6.92 -14.70 15.25
C ASP A 173 7.79 -14.23 14.06
N SER A 174 7.86 -15.03 12.99
CA SER A 174 8.58 -14.67 11.76
C SER A 174 8.00 -13.43 11.08
N GLU A 175 6.67 -13.33 10.96
CA GLU A 175 6.02 -12.14 10.37
C GLU A 175 6.24 -10.89 11.23
N THR A 176 6.18 -11.03 12.56
CA THR A 176 6.47 -9.91 13.48
C THR A 176 7.92 -9.45 13.35
N THR A 177 8.89 -10.37 13.23
CA THR A 177 10.29 -10.00 12.98
C THR A 177 10.45 -9.20 11.69
N LYS A 178 9.80 -9.62 10.60
CA LYS A 178 9.85 -8.87 9.32
C LYS A 178 9.27 -7.46 9.44
N VAL A 179 8.19 -7.31 10.22
CA VAL A 179 7.59 -5.99 10.50
C VAL A 179 8.59 -5.08 11.22
N GLU A 180 9.29 -5.60 12.23
CA GLU A 180 10.31 -4.84 12.98
C GLU A 180 11.56 -4.54 12.14
N GLU A 181 12.00 -5.46 11.29
CA GLU A 181 13.10 -5.22 10.35
C GLU A 181 12.75 -4.11 9.35
N LYS A 182 11.53 -4.13 8.79
CA LYS A 182 11.03 -3.06 7.91
C LYS A 182 10.97 -1.72 8.67
N ARG A 183 10.50 -1.72 9.93
CA ARG A 183 10.48 -0.54 10.82
C ARG A 183 11.88 0.06 10.96
N GLN A 184 12.85 -0.76 11.33
CA GLN A 184 14.21 -0.31 11.57
C GLN A 184 14.88 0.24 10.30
N LYS A 185 14.62 -0.39 9.15
CA LYS A 185 15.08 0.09 7.85
C LYS A 185 14.54 1.48 7.53
N GLU A 186 13.24 1.70 7.76
CA GLU A 186 12.59 2.99 7.50
C GLU A 186 13.08 4.08 8.46
N LEU A 187 13.23 3.76 9.75
CA LEU A 187 13.80 4.68 10.75
C LEU A 187 15.26 5.06 10.43
N THR A 188 16.06 4.11 9.95
CA THR A 188 17.45 4.36 9.54
C THR A 188 17.50 5.26 8.30
N ALA A 189 16.60 5.04 7.34
CA ALA A 189 16.45 5.93 6.19
C ALA A 189 16.00 7.34 6.61
N LEU A 190 15.09 7.46 7.59
CA LEU A 190 14.64 8.74 8.15
C LEU A 190 15.78 9.51 8.77
N GLU A 191 16.59 8.85 9.60
CA GLU A 191 17.76 9.48 10.23
C GLU A 191 18.81 9.90 9.19
N THR A 192 19.04 9.08 8.16
CA THR A 192 19.92 9.45 7.04
C THR A 192 19.44 10.71 6.34
N LYS A 193 18.12 10.82 6.06
CA LYS A 193 17.54 12.04 5.48
C LYS A 193 17.68 13.23 6.44
N ARG A 194 17.43 13.06 7.75
CA ARG A 194 17.60 14.11 8.77
C ARG A 194 19.02 14.69 8.75
N GLN A 195 20.03 13.82 8.66
CA GLN A 195 21.44 14.24 8.66
C GLN A 195 21.86 14.93 7.36
N ALA A 196 21.24 14.58 6.23
CA ALA A 196 21.53 15.18 4.92
C ALA A 196 20.87 16.56 4.72
N VAL A 197 19.85 16.91 5.51
CA VAL A 197 19.12 18.16 5.40
C VAL A 197 19.96 19.36 5.86
N LYS A 198 19.92 20.42 5.06
CA LYS A 198 20.70 21.64 5.31
C LYS A 198 20.05 22.48 6.42
N ILE A 199 20.88 23.17 7.20
CA ILE A 199 20.43 24.18 8.17
C ILE A 199 20.81 25.58 7.65
N GLY A 200 19.90 26.54 7.81
CA GLY A 200 20.18 27.97 7.73
C GLY A 200 19.29 28.76 6.80
#